data_AF-A0A821CRE5-F1
#
_entry.id   AF-A0A821CRE5-F1
#
_cell.length_a   1.000
_cell.length_b   1.000
_cell.length_c   1.000
_cell.angle_alpha   90.00
_cell.angle_beta   90.00
_cell.angle_gamma   90.00
#
_symmetry.space_group_name_H-M   'P 1'
#
loop_
_entity.id
_entity.type
_entity.pdbx_description
1 polymer ?
#
loop_
_entity_poly.entity_id
_entity_poly.type
_entity_poly.pdbx_seq_one_letter_code
_entity_poly.pdbx_strand_id
1 'polypeptide(L)'
;TGFSKQNNTHVFYYIARRFKVNEMNCDLLICHVLLTLKPFQAKLFELVVDFTHTCTDSRFKTDYLSKWFVCIPDCFYYNLQAVYIYNCNSWVREYTKYHDRILSTIKGSRKLIFLDHISRLNDFIEPDQQKFPGHTISLEEVLKVFNNALKLSHKDTKVAIKVGPQAITEIEEVCLVNDNQFTLTIANETGLLSFIHNDCDNIVQAIIHIRTRWELAQPDLIQIHNKIRPKDVPGSLLNIALLNLGSLDSSLRSAAYNLLCALTQTFDLRIEDQLLESSGLCIPSNNIIFINTISEKLALKEPHLTLEFLEECIEGFRNSTIELKHLCLEYMTKCLPSLTRFCKQNDDNKRAKVSMILDKLIQLFS
;
A
#
# COMPACT_ATOMS: atom_id res chain seq x y z
N THR A 1 -10.71 14.89 -12.42
CA THR A 1 -10.30 15.98 -13.33
C THR A 1 -10.90 17.27 -12.82
N GLY A 2 -10.25 18.41 -13.09
CA GLY A 2 -10.73 19.76 -12.81
C GLY A 2 -10.66 20.64 -14.05
N PHE A 3 -10.88 21.94 -13.90
CA PHE A 3 -10.76 22.92 -14.99
C PHE A 3 -9.83 24.08 -14.60
N SER A 4 -9.02 24.55 -15.54
CA SER A 4 -8.13 25.70 -15.32
C SER A 4 -8.84 27.03 -15.47
N LYS A 5 -8.33 28.08 -14.82
CA LYS A 5 -8.92 29.42 -14.79
C LYS A 5 -8.88 30.10 -16.16
N GLN A 6 -7.72 30.06 -16.81
CA GLN A 6 -7.44 30.95 -17.94
C GLN A 6 -8.22 30.55 -19.20
N ASN A 7 -8.30 29.24 -19.47
CA ASN A 7 -8.87 28.72 -20.73
C ASN A 7 -10.02 27.73 -20.52
N ASN A 8 -10.45 27.50 -19.26
CA ASN A 8 -11.41 26.46 -18.90
C ASN A 8 -11.04 25.09 -19.48
N THR A 9 -9.73 24.79 -19.52
CA THR A 9 -9.20 23.55 -20.08
C THR A 9 -9.18 22.45 -19.03
N HIS A 10 -9.33 21.20 -19.48
CA HIS A 10 -9.33 20.06 -18.57
C HIS A 10 -7.97 19.89 -17.90
N VAL A 11 -7.99 19.67 -16.59
CA VAL A 11 -6.81 19.38 -15.78
C VAL A 11 -6.84 17.93 -15.35
N PHE A 12 -5.81 17.18 -15.77
CA PHE A 12 -5.56 15.81 -15.37
C PHE A 12 -4.58 15.75 -14.21
N TYR A 13 -4.67 14.69 -13.40
CA TYR A 13 -3.82 14.51 -12.23
C TYR A 13 -3.12 13.16 -12.33
N TYR A 14 -1.80 13.17 -12.28
CA TYR A 14 -0.99 11.96 -12.09
C TYR A 14 -0.44 11.96 -10.66
N ILE A 15 -0.87 10.99 -9.86
CA ILE A 15 -0.46 10.83 -8.46
C ILE A 15 0.61 9.74 -8.41
N ALA A 16 1.89 10.13 -8.42
CA ALA A 16 3.00 9.21 -8.68
C ALA A 16 3.06 8.05 -7.66
N ARG A 17 2.85 8.33 -6.38
CA ARG A 17 2.85 7.32 -5.30
C ARG A 17 1.81 6.20 -5.45
N ARG A 18 0.75 6.40 -6.26
CA ARG A 18 -0.27 5.37 -6.51
C ARG A 18 0.20 4.31 -7.50
N PHE A 19 1.19 4.63 -8.33
CA PHE A 19 1.84 3.63 -9.16
C PHE A 19 2.83 2.85 -8.31
N LYS A 20 2.77 1.51 -8.39
CA LYS A 20 3.69 0.61 -7.70
C LYS A 20 4.35 -0.32 -8.72
N VAL A 21 5.66 -0.15 -8.91
CA VAL A 21 6.41 -0.76 -10.02
C VAL A 21 6.42 -2.29 -10.00
N ASN A 22 6.25 -2.89 -8.82
CA ASN A 22 6.26 -4.35 -8.65
C ASN A 22 4.85 -4.95 -8.60
N GLU A 23 3.81 -4.12 -8.54
CA GLU A 23 2.41 -4.56 -8.39
C GLU A 23 1.58 -4.25 -9.64
N MET A 24 2.00 -3.25 -10.42
CA MET A 24 1.23 -2.74 -11.55
C MET A 24 1.95 -2.97 -12.87
N ASN A 25 1.20 -3.38 -13.88
CA ASN A 25 1.69 -3.47 -15.25
C ASN A 25 1.73 -2.06 -15.90
N CYS A 26 2.93 -1.58 -16.23
CA CYS A 26 3.12 -0.25 -16.81
C CYS A 26 2.45 -0.11 -18.19
N ASP A 27 2.31 -1.18 -18.96
CA ASP A 27 1.67 -1.12 -20.28
C ASP A 27 0.18 -0.87 -20.14
N LEU A 28 -0.47 -1.49 -19.15
CA LEU A 28 -1.86 -1.22 -18.82
C LEU A 28 -2.06 0.22 -18.34
N LEU A 29 -1.11 0.78 -17.59
CA LEU A 29 -1.14 2.18 -17.18
C LEU A 29 -1.04 3.12 -18.40
N ILE A 30 -0.11 2.87 -19.32
CA ILE A 30 0.01 3.66 -20.56
C ILE A 30 -1.29 3.58 -21.37
N CYS A 31 -1.84 2.38 -21.55
CA CYS A 31 -3.11 2.19 -22.24
C CYS A 31 -4.26 2.95 -21.55
N HIS A 32 -4.34 2.89 -20.22
CA HIS A 32 -5.34 3.62 -19.45
C HIS A 32 -5.23 5.13 -19.65
N VAL A 33 -4.00 5.68 -19.60
CA VAL A 33 -3.76 7.11 -19.85
C VAL A 33 -4.14 7.50 -21.28
N LEU A 34 -3.75 6.71 -22.28
CA LEU A 34 -4.11 6.95 -23.68
C LEU A 34 -5.63 6.93 -23.90
N LEU A 35 -6.34 5.96 -23.34
CA LEU A 35 -7.80 5.88 -23.41
C LEU A 35 -8.47 7.05 -22.69
N THR A 36 -7.92 7.49 -21.57
CA THR A 36 -8.40 8.65 -20.81
C THR A 36 -8.22 9.95 -21.60
N LEU A 37 -7.10 10.11 -22.29
CA LEU A 37 -6.80 11.31 -23.09
C LEU A 37 -7.42 11.28 -24.50
N LYS A 38 -7.82 10.10 -25.01
CA LYS A 38 -8.38 9.94 -26.36
C LYS A 38 -9.51 10.92 -26.70
N PRO A 39 -10.48 11.22 -25.83
CA PRO A 39 -11.53 12.21 -26.11
C PRO A 39 -11.03 13.66 -26.23
N PHE A 40 -9.78 13.91 -25.84
CA PHE A 40 -9.14 15.23 -25.79
C PHE A 40 -8.02 15.40 -26.84
N GLN A 41 -7.94 14.50 -27.82
CA GLN A 41 -6.91 14.54 -28.88
C GLN A 41 -6.86 15.83 -29.70
N ALA A 42 -7.96 16.58 -29.78
CA ALA A 42 -8.04 17.87 -30.45
C ALA A 42 -8.34 19.04 -29.49
N LYS A 43 -8.19 18.83 -28.18
CA LYS A 43 -8.49 19.82 -27.14
C LYS A 43 -7.25 20.12 -26.32
N LEU A 44 -7.08 21.38 -25.97
CA LEU A 44 -6.05 21.79 -25.02
C LEU A 44 -6.34 21.22 -23.63
N PHE A 45 -5.29 20.82 -22.92
CA PHE A 45 -5.38 20.30 -21.56
C PHE A 45 -4.12 20.60 -20.75
N GLU A 46 -4.23 20.43 -19.44
CA GLU A 46 -3.17 20.64 -18.48
C GLU A 46 -2.99 19.40 -17.60
N LEU A 47 -1.81 19.28 -16.98
CA LEU A 47 -1.45 18.14 -16.14
C LEU A 47 -0.89 18.62 -14.80
N VAL A 48 -1.39 18.06 -13.71
CA VAL A 48 -0.76 18.16 -12.39
C VAL A 48 -0.07 16.83 -12.11
N VAL A 49 1.22 16.88 -11.77
CA VAL A 49 1.99 15.73 -11.32
C VAL A 49 2.29 15.91 -9.83
N ASP A 50 1.68 15.06 -9.02
CA ASP A 50 1.87 15.03 -7.58
C ASP A 50 2.95 14.00 -7.22
N PHE A 51 4.13 14.50 -6.82
CA PHE A 51 5.26 13.67 -6.38
C PHE A 51 5.32 13.48 -4.86
N THR A 52 4.28 13.85 -4.11
CA THR A 52 4.18 13.62 -2.66
C THR A 52 4.49 12.16 -2.31
N HIS A 53 5.48 11.94 -1.44
CA HIS A 53 6.01 10.62 -1.04
C HIS A 53 6.41 9.69 -2.20
N THR A 54 6.86 10.23 -3.33
CA THR A 54 7.41 9.41 -4.42
C THR A 54 8.75 8.84 -4.01
N CYS A 55 8.89 7.52 -4.11
CA CYS A 55 10.08 6.78 -3.75
C CYS A 55 10.42 5.70 -4.79
N THR A 56 11.38 4.85 -4.45
CA THR A 56 11.82 3.72 -5.28
C THR A 56 10.67 2.82 -5.74
N ASP A 57 9.64 2.61 -4.93
CA ASP A 57 8.52 1.71 -5.28
C ASP A 57 7.57 2.32 -6.32
N SER A 58 7.54 3.65 -6.45
CA SER A 58 6.73 4.36 -7.43
C SER A 58 7.47 4.69 -8.74
N ARG A 59 8.68 4.15 -8.92
CA ARG A 59 9.52 4.49 -10.07
C ARG A 59 9.06 3.82 -11.37
N PHE A 60 9.19 4.52 -12.49
CA PHE A 60 9.28 3.82 -13.77
C PHE A 60 10.69 3.26 -13.96
N LYS A 61 10.81 1.98 -14.34
CA LYS A 61 12.10 1.42 -14.80
C LYS A 61 12.51 2.10 -16.12
N THR A 62 13.80 2.09 -16.44
CA THR A 62 14.36 2.78 -17.62
C THR A 62 13.60 2.50 -18.92
N ASP A 63 13.26 1.23 -19.17
CA ASP A 63 12.55 0.82 -20.39
C ASP A 63 11.12 1.38 -20.41
N TYR A 64 10.43 1.35 -19.27
CA TYR A 64 9.10 1.92 -19.12
C TYR A 64 9.09 3.44 -19.21
N LEU A 65 10.09 4.11 -18.62
CA LEU A 65 10.24 5.55 -18.74
C LEU A 65 10.41 5.96 -20.21
N SER A 66 11.28 5.25 -20.94
CA SER A 66 11.48 5.48 -22.38
C SER A 66 10.19 5.22 -23.17
N LYS A 67 9.44 4.19 -22.80
CA LYS A 67 8.18 3.80 -23.47
C LYS A 67 7.12 4.90 -23.43
N TRP A 68 7.03 5.67 -22.33
CA TRP A 68 6.13 6.83 -22.27
C TRP A 68 6.41 7.84 -23.40
N PHE A 69 7.68 8.10 -23.71
CA PHE A 69 8.04 9.07 -24.75
C PHE A 69 7.74 8.56 -26.16
N VAL A 70 7.73 7.25 -26.37
CA VAL A 70 7.48 6.62 -27.67
C VAL A 70 5.99 6.35 -27.91
N CYS A 71 5.24 5.94 -26.87
CA CYS A 71 3.85 5.51 -27.02
C CYS A 71 2.83 6.65 -27.02
N ILE A 72 3.19 7.83 -26.53
CA ILE A 72 2.28 8.98 -26.48
C ILE A 72 2.26 9.68 -27.85
N PRO A 73 1.09 9.79 -28.52
CA PRO A 73 0.98 10.52 -29.78
C PRO A 73 1.40 12.00 -29.70
N ASP A 74 1.99 12.51 -30.77
CA ASP A 74 2.45 13.90 -30.90
C ASP A 74 1.37 14.94 -30.60
N CYS A 75 0.12 14.66 -30.99
CA CYS A 75 -1.00 15.57 -30.75
C CYS A 75 -1.19 15.89 -29.25
N PHE A 76 -0.89 14.95 -28.34
CA PHE A 76 -0.98 15.22 -26.91
C PHE A 76 0.14 16.13 -26.42
N TYR A 77 1.36 15.99 -26.94
CA TYR A 77 2.46 16.92 -26.61
C TYR A 77 2.18 18.35 -27.10
N TYR A 78 1.57 18.48 -28.28
CA TYR A 78 1.17 19.78 -28.82
C TYR A 78 0.05 20.42 -27.99
N ASN A 79 -0.97 19.65 -27.61
CA ASN A 79 -2.14 20.15 -26.89
C ASN A 79 -1.94 20.33 -25.38
N LEU A 80 -0.90 19.73 -24.80
CA LEU A 80 -0.52 19.95 -23.41
C LEU A 80 -0.04 21.38 -23.20
N GLN A 81 -0.78 22.18 -22.44
CA GLN A 81 -0.49 23.61 -22.21
C GLN A 81 0.52 23.81 -21.08
N ALA A 82 0.27 23.18 -19.93
CA ALA A 82 1.10 23.30 -18.74
C ALA A 82 1.18 21.97 -17.98
N VAL A 83 2.31 21.76 -17.30
CA VAL A 83 2.53 20.67 -16.36
C VAL A 83 2.94 21.27 -15.02
N TYR A 84 2.06 21.16 -14.03
CA TYR A 84 2.30 21.61 -12.67
C TYR A 84 2.97 20.49 -11.88
N ILE A 85 4.19 20.71 -11.44
CA ILE A 85 4.98 19.73 -10.68
C ILE A 85 4.88 20.09 -9.20
N TYR A 86 4.22 19.22 -8.42
CA TYR A 86 4.00 19.41 -6.99
C TYR A 86 4.84 18.43 -6.16
N ASN A 87 5.39 18.90 -5.03
CA ASN A 87 6.15 18.09 -4.06
C ASN A 87 7.27 17.22 -4.65
N CYS A 88 8.02 17.75 -5.61
CA CYS A 88 9.26 17.13 -6.07
C CYS A 88 10.25 16.98 -4.91
N ASN A 89 10.64 15.75 -4.60
CA ASN A 89 11.54 15.46 -3.49
C ASN A 89 12.98 15.15 -3.97
N SER A 90 13.88 14.91 -3.01
CA SER A 90 15.29 14.62 -3.28
C SER A 90 15.46 13.36 -4.13
N TRP A 91 14.64 12.33 -3.89
CA TRP A 91 14.67 11.09 -4.67
C TRP A 91 14.29 11.34 -6.14
N VAL A 92 13.22 12.10 -6.41
CA VAL A 92 12.80 12.45 -7.79
C VAL A 92 13.89 13.25 -8.52
N ARG A 93 14.57 14.14 -7.80
CA ARG A 93 15.71 14.90 -8.33
C ARG A 93 16.85 13.98 -8.76
N GLU A 94 17.26 13.03 -7.92
CA GLU A 94 18.30 12.06 -8.28
C GLU A 94 17.85 11.11 -9.39
N TYR A 95 16.58 10.66 -9.37
CA TYR A 95 15.99 9.86 -10.44
C TYR A 95 16.02 10.59 -11.79
N THR A 96 15.75 11.90 -11.80
CA THR A 96 15.80 12.73 -13.01
C THR A 96 17.23 12.88 -13.52
N LYS A 97 18.21 13.08 -12.64
CA LYS A 97 19.63 13.12 -13.01
C LYS A 97 20.12 11.79 -13.58
N TYR A 98 19.73 10.68 -12.96
CA TYR A 98 20.10 9.34 -13.43
C TYR A 98 19.54 9.07 -14.85
N HIS A 99 18.34 9.55 -15.14
CA HIS A 99 17.69 9.41 -16.45
C HIS A 99 17.82 10.65 -17.35
N ASP A 100 18.85 11.48 -17.17
CA ASP A 100 19.02 12.76 -17.90
C ASP A 100 18.97 12.58 -19.42
N ARG A 101 19.50 11.45 -19.93
CA ARG A 101 19.44 11.14 -21.37
C ARG A 101 18.00 11.04 -21.89
N ILE A 102 17.13 10.34 -21.19
CA ILE A 102 15.72 10.14 -21.60
C ILE A 102 14.93 11.44 -21.40
N LEU A 103 15.16 12.12 -20.27
CA LEU A 103 14.43 13.33 -19.89
C LEU A 103 14.98 14.61 -20.54
N SER A 104 16.05 14.51 -21.32
CA SER A 104 16.67 15.64 -22.02
C SER A 104 15.69 16.38 -22.94
N THR A 105 14.69 15.67 -23.50
CA THR A 105 13.67 16.21 -24.40
C THR A 105 12.70 17.17 -23.71
N ILE A 106 12.51 17.04 -22.40
CA ILE A 106 11.63 17.91 -21.60
C ILE A 106 12.40 18.93 -20.76
N LYS A 107 13.73 18.80 -20.70
CA LYS A 107 14.61 19.65 -19.90
C LYS A 107 14.57 21.10 -20.43
N GLY A 108 14.30 22.05 -19.54
CA GLY A 108 14.17 23.47 -19.88
C GLY A 108 12.86 23.85 -20.58
N SER A 109 11.89 22.93 -20.69
CA SER A 109 10.57 23.25 -21.23
C SER A 109 9.86 24.29 -20.37
N ARG A 110 9.38 25.37 -21.00
CA ARG A 110 8.58 26.42 -20.35
C ARG A 110 7.20 25.94 -19.88
N LYS A 111 6.75 24.78 -20.35
CA LYS A 111 5.49 24.16 -19.91
C LYS A 111 5.59 23.56 -18.50
N LEU A 112 6.80 23.27 -18.01
CA LEU A 112 7.01 22.70 -16.67
C LEU A 112 7.02 23.81 -15.62
N ILE A 113 6.03 23.80 -14.72
CA ILE A 113 5.86 24.79 -13.66
C ILE A 113 6.02 24.09 -12.32
N PHE A 114 7.15 24.34 -11.65
CA PHE A 114 7.40 23.79 -10.31
C PHE A 114 6.70 24.64 -9.27
N LEU A 115 5.87 23.98 -8.47
CA LEU A 115 5.12 24.59 -7.37
C LEU A 115 5.90 24.43 -6.07
N ASP A 116 6.14 25.56 -5.41
CA ASP A 116 6.77 25.68 -4.09
C ASP A 116 5.76 25.53 -2.94
N HIS A 117 4.48 25.81 -3.21
CA HIS A 117 3.38 25.64 -2.27
C HIS A 117 2.07 25.34 -3.02
N ILE A 118 1.15 24.58 -2.40
CA ILE A 118 -0.13 24.21 -3.03
C ILE A 118 -0.95 25.43 -3.44
N SER A 119 -0.88 26.51 -2.63
CA SER A 119 -1.60 27.76 -2.88
C SER A 119 -1.20 28.45 -4.17
N ARG A 120 0.01 28.20 -4.70
CA ARG A 120 0.41 28.73 -6.01
C ARG A 120 -0.38 28.12 -7.15
N LEU A 121 -0.96 26.93 -6.95
CA LEU A 121 -1.89 26.37 -7.92
C LEU A 121 -3.18 27.22 -8.04
N ASN A 122 -3.52 28.01 -7.01
CA ASN A 122 -4.67 28.93 -7.04
C ASN A 122 -4.52 30.02 -8.10
N ASP A 123 -3.30 30.30 -8.59
CA ASP A 123 -3.08 31.24 -9.69
C ASP A 123 -3.56 30.67 -11.03
N PHE A 124 -3.71 29.34 -11.12
CA PHE A 124 -4.00 28.62 -12.36
C PHE A 124 -5.32 27.85 -12.34
N ILE A 125 -5.75 27.36 -11.16
CA ILE A 125 -6.91 26.48 -10.99
C ILE A 125 -7.70 26.96 -9.77
N GLU A 126 -9.02 27.17 -9.91
CA GLU A 126 -9.85 27.57 -8.76
C GLU A 126 -9.84 26.51 -7.64
N PRO A 127 -9.85 26.89 -6.35
CA PRO A 127 -9.72 25.95 -5.24
C PRO A 127 -10.74 24.79 -5.25
N ASP A 128 -11.98 25.04 -5.68
CA ASP A 128 -13.04 24.02 -5.80
C ASP A 128 -12.80 23.03 -6.96
N GLN A 129 -12.05 23.47 -7.98
CA GLN A 129 -11.66 22.66 -9.13
C GLN A 129 -10.39 21.83 -8.88
N GLN A 130 -9.62 22.14 -7.83
CA GLN A 130 -8.43 21.38 -7.49
C GLN A 130 -8.79 20.00 -6.93
N LYS A 131 -8.16 18.94 -7.46
CA LYS A 131 -8.45 17.53 -7.11
C LYS A 131 -7.24 16.78 -6.54
N PHE A 132 -6.45 17.44 -5.69
CA PHE A 132 -5.39 16.74 -4.96
C PHE A 132 -5.96 15.64 -4.04
N PRO A 133 -5.22 14.54 -3.82
CA PRO A 133 -5.60 13.55 -2.82
C PRO A 133 -5.71 14.19 -1.43
N GLY A 134 -6.69 13.78 -0.63
CA GLY A 134 -6.88 14.29 0.75
C GLY A 134 -5.62 14.18 1.60
N HIS A 135 -4.88 13.07 1.47
CA HIS A 135 -3.58 12.92 2.14
C HIS A 135 -2.54 13.96 1.70
N THR A 136 -2.49 14.35 0.42
CA THR A 136 -1.54 15.38 -0.03
C THR A 136 -1.88 16.72 0.62
N ILE A 137 -3.18 17.04 0.72
CA ILE A 137 -3.66 18.28 1.35
C ILE A 137 -3.41 18.27 2.86
N SER A 138 -3.61 17.14 3.53
CA SER A 138 -3.47 17.04 4.98
C SER A 138 -2.02 17.19 5.47
N LEU A 139 -1.02 17.07 4.58
CA LEU A 139 0.38 17.36 4.91
C LEU A 139 0.66 18.86 5.05
N GLU A 140 -0.23 19.72 4.53
CA GLU A 140 -0.15 21.18 4.70
C GLU A 140 -0.57 21.64 6.10
N GLU A 141 -1.25 20.78 6.87
CA GLU A 141 -1.56 21.04 8.27
C GLU A 141 -0.27 20.93 9.11
N VAL A 142 0.56 21.95 9.03
CA VAL A 142 1.83 22.02 9.74
C VAL A 142 1.62 22.70 11.09
N LEU A 143 2.02 22.02 12.17
CA LEU A 143 1.91 22.57 13.53
C LEU A 143 3.09 23.48 13.87
N LYS A 144 4.31 23.11 13.45
CA LYS A 144 5.53 23.88 13.72
C LYS A 144 6.45 23.89 12.51
N VAL A 145 7.04 25.05 12.23
CA VAL A 145 8.03 25.25 11.17
C VAL A 145 9.31 25.79 11.80
N PHE A 146 10.41 25.07 11.59
CA PHE A 146 11.75 25.46 12.02
C PHE A 146 12.57 25.83 10.79
N ASN A 147 12.83 27.12 10.63
CA ASN A 147 13.55 27.65 9.46
C ASN A 147 15.06 27.64 9.70
N ASN A 148 15.84 27.69 8.63
CA ASN A 148 17.29 27.83 8.69
C ASN A 148 18.04 26.64 9.31
N ALA A 149 17.46 25.45 9.30
CA ALA A 149 18.20 24.23 9.63
C ALA A 149 19.20 23.89 8.52
N LEU A 150 20.27 23.19 8.87
CA LEU A 150 21.27 22.71 7.92
C LEU A 150 21.19 21.19 7.83
N LYS A 151 20.80 20.65 6.67
CA LYS A 151 20.87 19.22 6.39
C LYS A 151 22.30 18.87 5.98
N LEU A 152 22.95 18.02 6.77
CA LEU A 152 24.31 17.56 6.51
C LEU A 152 24.32 16.50 5.41
N SER A 153 25.22 16.66 4.44
CA SER A 153 25.47 15.67 3.38
C SER A 153 26.84 15.93 2.74
N HIS A 154 27.12 15.39 1.55
CA HIS A 154 28.30 15.79 0.78
C HIS A 154 28.35 17.30 0.50
N LYS A 155 27.19 17.95 0.42
CA LYS A 155 27.07 19.40 0.35
C LYS A 155 25.94 19.85 1.26
N ASP A 156 26.30 20.48 2.37
CA ASP A 156 25.34 20.96 3.34
C ASP A 156 24.32 21.89 2.69
N THR A 157 23.05 21.66 3.00
CA THR A 157 21.94 22.35 2.37
C THR A 157 21.06 22.96 3.42
N LYS A 158 20.77 24.25 3.29
CA LYS A 158 19.83 24.96 4.16
C LYS A 158 18.41 24.50 3.87
N VAL A 159 17.67 24.10 4.90
CA VAL A 159 16.32 23.55 4.81
C VAL A 159 15.40 24.17 5.86
N ALA A 160 14.10 24.02 5.65
CA ALA A 160 13.09 24.23 6.68
C ALA A 160 12.55 22.87 7.12
N ILE A 161 12.40 22.67 8.42
CA ILE A 161 11.86 21.45 9.01
C ILE A 161 10.42 21.75 9.41
N LYS A 162 9.48 21.09 8.74
CA LYS A 162 8.04 21.23 8.99
C LYS A 162 7.57 20.00 9.75
N VAL A 163 6.96 20.21 10.91
CA VAL A 163 6.52 19.15 11.82
C VAL A 163 5.00 19.20 11.90
N GLY A 164 4.34 18.17 11.38
CA GLY A 164 2.89 18.06 11.28
C GLY A 164 2.42 16.62 11.57
N PRO A 165 1.15 16.44 11.98
CA PRO A 165 0.63 15.15 12.48
C PRO A 165 0.63 14.04 11.43
N GLN A 166 0.45 14.39 10.15
CA GLN A 166 0.35 13.43 9.05
C GLN A 166 1.72 13.04 8.45
N ALA A 167 2.78 13.79 8.75
CA ALA A 167 4.12 13.55 8.19
C ALA A 167 4.95 12.54 9.03
N ILE A 168 4.43 12.09 10.17
CA ILE A 168 5.19 11.32 11.17
C ILE A 168 5.23 9.81 10.89
N THR A 169 4.35 9.30 10.03
CA THR A 169 4.19 7.85 9.77
C THR A 169 5.45 7.20 9.20
N GLU A 170 6.37 7.99 8.66
CA GLU A 170 7.61 7.51 8.05
C GLU A 170 8.83 7.66 8.99
N ILE A 171 8.72 8.30 10.15
CA ILE A 171 9.88 8.52 11.04
C ILE A 171 10.01 7.34 12.01
N GLU A 172 11.07 6.54 11.84
CA GLU A 172 11.37 5.38 12.69
C GLU A 172 12.07 5.76 13.98
N GLU A 173 12.95 6.76 13.95
CA GLU A 173 13.75 7.17 15.11
C GLU A 173 14.18 8.65 14.99
N VAL A 174 14.24 9.33 16.13
CA VAL A 174 14.82 10.67 16.25
C VAL A 174 15.77 10.69 17.44
N CYS A 175 17.01 11.09 17.22
CA CYS A 175 18.06 11.11 18.25
C CYS A 175 18.73 12.48 18.30
N LEU A 176 18.80 13.06 19.50
CA LEU A 176 19.63 14.23 19.75
C LEU A 176 21.09 13.76 19.88
N VAL A 177 22.00 14.34 19.10
CA VAL A 177 23.44 14.02 19.14
C VAL A 177 24.18 14.97 20.08
N ASN A 178 23.86 16.27 20.00
CA ASN A 178 24.33 17.33 20.89
C ASN A 178 23.37 18.53 20.81
N ASP A 179 23.64 19.60 21.55
CA ASP A 179 22.79 20.80 21.67
C ASP A 179 22.35 21.41 20.33
N ASN A 180 23.16 21.26 19.28
CA ASN A 180 22.92 21.85 17.98
C ASN A 180 22.73 20.82 16.85
N GLN A 181 22.72 19.52 17.15
CA GLN A 181 22.66 18.48 16.13
C GLN A 181 21.73 17.34 16.55
N PHE A 182 20.90 16.90 15.62
CA PHE A 182 20.06 15.72 15.76
C PHE A 182 20.03 14.90 14.49
N THR A 183 19.54 13.68 14.60
CA THR A 183 19.46 12.72 13.50
C THR A 183 18.08 12.09 13.41
N LEU A 184 17.66 11.77 12.19
CA LEU A 184 16.42 11.08 11.88
C LEU A 184 16.69 9.80 11.09
N THR A 185 16.02 8.73 11.49
CA THR A 185 15.89 7.50 10.71
C THR A 185 14.50 7.49 10.09
N ILE A 186 14.42 7.38 8.77
CA ILE A 186 13.16 7.36 8.02
C ILE A 186 12.96 5.97 7.42
N ALA A 187 11.75 5.42 7.58
CA ALA A 187 11.34 4.17 6.98
C ALA A 187 11.54 4.21 5.46
N ASN A 188 12.14 3.15 4.92
CA ASN A 188 12.42 2.99 3.48
C ASN A 188 13.43 3.99 2.89
N GLU A 189 14.10 4.83 3.69
CA GLU A 189 15.29 5.57 3.25
C GLU A 189 16.56 4.87 3.71
N THR A 190 17.56 4.78 2.82
CA THR A 190 18.86 4.22 3.16
C THR A 190 19.71 5.29 3.82
N GLY A 191 19.88 5.18 5.14
CA GLY A 191 20.85 5.97 5.91
C GLY A 191 20.23 7.00 6.84
N LEU A 192 21.09 7.53 7.71
CA LEU A 192 20.72 8.48 8.74
C LEU A 192 20.71 9.90 8.18
N LEU A 193 19.61 10.64 8.38
CA LEU A 193 19.57 12.06 8.07
C LEU A 193 20.10 12.85 9.26
N SER A 194 21.10 13.71 9.04
CA SER A 194 21.69 14.54 10.09
C SER A 194 21.36 16.01 9.85
N PHE A 195 20.97 16.73 10.90
CA PHE A 195 20.57 18.13 10.85
C PHE A 195 21.23 18.94 11.96
N ILE A 196 21.61 20.18 11.64
CA ILE A 196 22.07 21.17 12.60
C ILE A 196 21.04 22.29 12.72
N HIS A 197 20.70 22.68 13.96
CA HIS A 197 19.82 23.81 14.27
C HIS A 197 20.07 24.32 15.70
N ASN A 198 19.85 25.60 15.97
CA ASN A 198 20.03 26.18 17.31
C ASN A 198 18.93 25.82 18.32
N ASP A 199 17.97 24.99 17.90
CA ASP A 199 16.73 24.70 18.65
C ASP A 199 16.41 23.21 18.55
N CYS A 200 17.46 22.37 18.57
CA CYS A 200 17.34 20.93 18.37
C CYS A 200 16.45 20.28 19.42
N ASP A 201 16.52 20.71 20.68
CA ASP A 201 15.64 20.20 21.74
C ASP A 201 14.16 20.38 21.39
N ASN A 202 13.75 21.58 20.99
CA ASN A 202 12.35 21.84 20.64
C ASN A 202 11.91 21.10 19.37
N ILE A 203 12.80 20.91 18.40
CA ILE A 203 12.52 20.12 17.19
C ILE A 203 12.31 18.66 17.56
N VAL A 204 13.26 18.06 18.28
CA VAL A 204 13.21 16.65 18.70
C VAL A 204 11.97 16.40 19.57
N GLN A 205 11.68 17.28 20.54
CA GLN A 205 10.48 17.20 21.36
C GLN A 205 9.19 17.33 20.53
N ALA A 206 9.15 18.21 19.53
CA ALA A 206 7.99 18.31 18.64
C ALA A 206 7.76 17.03 17.82
N ILE A 207 8.84 16.41 17.31
CA ILE A 207 8.78 15.15 16.56
C ILE A 207 8.32 14.01 17.48
N ILE A 208 8.93 13.86 18.66
CA ILE A 208 8.55 12.86 19.66
C ILE A 208 7.08 13.04 20.06
N HIS A 209 6.66 14.26 20.39
CA HIS A 209 5.28 14.54 20.80
C HIS A 209 4.25 14.10 19.76
N ILE A 210 4.48 14.42 18.48
CA ILE A 210 3.58 14.01 17.41
C ILE A 210 3.63 12.50 17.21
N ARG A 211 4.80 11.87 17.28
CA ARG A 211 4.95 10.41 17.15
C ARG A 211 4.18 9.68 18.24
N THR A 212 4.38 10.06 19.51
CA THR A 212 3.65 9.47 20.64
C THR A 212 2.14 9.70 20.50
N ARG A 213 1.71 10.90 20.06
CA ARG A 213 0.29 11.16 19.78
C ARG A 213 -0.25 10.25 18.68
N TRP A 214 0.51 10.02 17.61
CA TRP A 214 0.12 9.12 16.52
C TRP A 214 0.05 7.66 16.99
N GLU A 215 1.04 7.20 17.76
CA GLU A 215 1.05 5.87 18.38
C GLU A 215 -0.17 5.65 19.30
N LEU A 216 -0.51 6.64 20.13
CA LEU A 216 -1.69 6.62 21.01
C LEU A 216 -3.03 6.79 20.27
N ALA A 217 -3.01 7.42 19.09
CA ALA A 217 -4.20 7.61 18.26
C ALA A 217 -4.48 6.42 17.33
N GLN A 218 -3.54 5.49 17.22
CA GLN A 218 -3.85 4.19 16.63
C GLN A 218 -4.84 3.47 17.54
N PRO A 219 -5.88 2.84 16.97
CA PRO A 219 -6.75 2.00 17.78
C PRO A 219 -5.90 0.97 18.51
N ASP A 220 -5.99 0.96 19.85
CA ASP A 220 -5.44 -0.13 20.67
C ASP A 220 -5.91 -1.45 20.05
N LEU A 221 -4.95 -2.31 19.69
CA LEU A 221 -5.09 -3.60 19.01
C LEU A 221 -5.22 -3.55 17.47
N ILE A 222 -4.11 -3.26 16.80
CA ILE A 222 -3.68 -4.19 15.76
C ILE A 222 -2.69 -5.12 16.45
N GLN A 223 -3.15 -6.33 16.84
CA GLN A 223 -2.25 -7.47 16.90
C GLN A 223 -1.48 -7.42 15.60
N ILE A 224 -0.19 -7.07 15.66
CA ILE A 224 0.71 -7.20 14.54
C ILE A 224 0.58 -8.67 14.13
N HIS A 225 -0.17 -8.94 13.06
CA HIS A 225 -0.13 -10.25 12.43
C HIS A 225 1.35 -10.53 12.22
N ASN A 226 1.87 -11.54 12.92
CA ASN A 226 3.25 -11.95 12.85
C ASN A 226 3.64 -11.93 11.37
N LYS A 227 4.69 -11.17 11.02
CA LYS A 227 5.21 -11.03 9.64
C LYS A 227 4.96 -12.31 8.87
N ILE A 228 3.98 -12.28 7.96
CA ILE A 228 3.59 -13.46 7.17
C ILE A 228 4.85 -13.89 6.42
N ARG A 229 5.46 -15.02 6.79
CA ARG A 229 6.58 -15.54 6.04
C ARG A 229 6.01 -16.17 4.77
N PRO A 230 6.72 -16.20 3.63
CA PRO A 230 6.22 -16.78 2.38
C PRO A 230 5.64 -18.21 2.51
N LYS A 231 6.08 -18.96 3.52
CA LYS A 231 5.56 -20.29 3.89
C LYS A 231 4.22 -20.28 4.65
N ASP A 232 3.91 -19.22 5.42
CA ASP A 232 2.69 -19.09 6.24
C ASP A 232 1.51 -18.45 5.45
N VAL A 233 1.76 -18.06 4.19
CA VAL A 233 0.81 -17.33 3.32
C VAL A 233 -0.45 -18.14 2.96
N PRO A 234 -0.39 -19.43 2.60
CA PRO A 234 -1.58 -20.15 2.16
C PRO A 234 -2.59 -20.39 3.28
N GLY A 235 -2.16 -20.84 4.46
CA GLY A 235 -3.06 -21.15 5.59
C GLY A 235 -3.82 -19.93 6.10
N SER A 236 -3.13 -18.80 6.25
CA SER A 236 -3.70 -17.54 6.73
C SER A 236 -4.75 -17.01 5.75
N LEU A 237 -4.41 -16.95 4.47
CA LEU A 237 -5.32 -16.44 3.43
C LEU A 237 -6.50 -17.40 3.18
N LEU A 238 -6.30 -18.72 3.32
CA LEU A 238 -7.39 -19.70 3.25
C LEU A 238 -8.38 -19.51 4.39
N ASN A 239 -7.91 -19.27 5.62
CA ASN A 239 -8.80 -19.00 6.75
C ASN A 239 -9.57 -17.68 6.55
N ILE A 240 -8.89 -16.61 6.09
CA ILE A 240 -9.52 -15.33 5.76
C ILE A 240 -10.62 -15.52 4.70
N ALA A 241 -10.36 -16.32 3.66
CA ALA A 241 -11.34 -16.58 2.61
C ALA A 241 -12.54 -17.37 3.16
N LEU A 242 -12.31 -18.48 3.87
CA LEU A 242 -13.38 -19.35 4.36
C LEU A 242 -14.25 -18.68 5.44
N LEU A 243 -13.64 -17.91 6.34
CA LEU A 243 -14.35 -17.18 7.38
C LEU A 243 -15.22 -16.07 6.78
N ASN A 244 -14.67 -15.27 5.85
CA ASN A 244 -15.40 -14.15 5.24
C ASN A 244 -16.48 -14.59 4.23
N LEU A 245 -16.40 -15.81 3.69
CA LEU A 245 -17.50 -16.42 2.96
C LEU A 245 -18.76 -16.57 3.83
N GLY A 246 -18.61 -16.70 5.14
CA GLY A 246 -19.74 -16.74 6.09
C GLY A 246 -20.34 -15.38 6.46
N SER A 247 -19.80 -14.27 5.93
CA SER A 247 -20.28 -12.93 6.29
C SER A 247 -21.71 -12.66 5.82
N LEU A 248 -22.45 -11.84 6.55
CA LEU A 248 -23.77 -11.33 6.12
C LEU A 248 -23.65 -10.35 4.94
N ASP A 249 -22.50 -9.68 4.79
CA ASP A 249 -22.23 -8.74 3.71
C ASP A 249 -21.93 -9.48 2.40
N SER A 250 -22.80 -9.29 1.41
CA SER A 250 -22.66 -9.90 0.08
C SER A 250 -21.38 -9.47 -0.65
N SER A 251 -20.91 -8.23 -0.44
CA SER A 251 -19.70 -7.74 -1.09
C SER A 251 -18.45 -8.41 -0.53
N LEU A 252 -18.41 -8.61 0.80
CA LEU A 252 -17.34 -9.32 1.49
C LEU A 252 -17.31 -10.80 1.11
N ARG A 253 -18.47 -11.45 0.98
CA ARG A 253 -18.54 -12.84 0.48
C ARG A 253 -17.98 -12.98 -0.94
N SER A 254 -18.34 -12.08 -1.85
CA SER A 254 -17.81 -12.11 -3.22
C SER A 254 -16.31 -11.84 -3.27
N ALA A 255 -15.79 -10.92 -2.44
CA ALA A 255 -14.36 -10.70 -2.31
C ALA A 255 -13.63 -11.92 -1.74
N ALA A 256 -14.20 -12.57 -0.73
CA ALA A 256 -13.65 -13.79 -0.11
C ALA A 256 -13.65 -14.98 -1.08
N TYR A 257 -14.69 -15.12 -1.90
CA TYR A 257 -14.73 -16.12 -2.97
C TYR A 257 -13.65 -15.88 -4.02
N ASN A 258 -13.49 -14.63 -4.49
CA ASN A 258 -12.44 -14.29 -5.45
C ASN A 258 -11.05 -14.53 -4.87
N LEU A 259 -10.85 -14.24 -3.58
CA LEU A 259 -9.61 -14.59 -2.88
C LEU A 259 -9.38 -16.11 -2.89
N LEU A 260 -10.40 -16.93 -2.59
CA LEU A 260 -10.30 -18.39 -2.66
C LEU A 260 -9.92 -18.90 -4.06
N CYS A 261 -10.51 -18.34 -5.12
CA CYS A 261 -10.16 -18.64 -6.49
C CYS A 261 -8.69 -18.31 -6.79
N ALA A 262 -8.26 -17.10 -6.43
CA ALA A 262 -6.90 -16.64 -6.64
C ALA A 262 -5.88 -17.50 -5.87
N LEU A 263 -6.20 -17.91 -4.63
CA LEU A 263 -5.36 -18.82 -3.84
C LEU A 263 -5.24 -20.19 -4.50
N THR A 264 -6.36 -20.73 -4.98
CA THR A 264 -6.41 -22.04 -5.66
C THR A 264 -5.53 -22.03 -6.92
N GLN A 265 -5.61 -20.96 -7.71
CA GLN A 265 -4.80 -20.80 -8.93
C GLN A 265 -3.32 -20.53 -8.62
N THR A 266 -3.03 -19.65 -7.65
CA THR A 266 -1.66 -19.21 -7.35
C THR A 266 -0.83 -20.33 -6.72
N PHE A 267 -1.45 -21.16 -5.87
CA PHE A 267 -0.79 -22.24 -5.14
C PHE A 267 -1.08 -23.63 -5.71
N ASP A 268 -1.76 -23.72 -6.86
CA ASP A 268 -2.16 -24.98 -7.52
C ASP A 268 -2.89 -25.96 -6.57
N LEU A 269 -3.78 -25.42 -5.72
CA LEU A 269 -4.49 -26.22 -4.72
C LEU A 269 -5.56 -27.07 -5.40
N ARG A 270 -5.57 -28.38 -5.16
CA ARG A 270 -6.44 -29.31 -5.92
C ARG A 270 -7.87 -29.40 -5.38
N ILE A 271 -8.44 -28.28 -4.96
CA ILE A 271 -9.68 -28.24 -4.17
C ILE A 271 -10.91 -28.49 -5.05
N GLU A 272 -10.97 -27.98 -6.29
CA GLU A 272 -12.11 -28.24 -7.18
C GLU A 272 -11.78 -27.93 -8.65
N ASP A 273 -12.37 -28.68 -9.60
CA ASP A 273 -12.11 -28.50 -11.04
C ASP A 273 -12.84 -27.30 -11.67
N GLN A 274 -13.68 -26.55 -10.92
CA GLN A 274 -14.50 -25.45 -11.45
C GLN A 274 -14.74 -24.29 -10.45
N LEU A 275 -13.69 -23.75 -9.83
CA LEU A 275 -13.78 -22.40 -9.26
C LEU A 275 -13.61 -21.38 -10.37
N LEU A 276 -14.72 -20.80 -10.85
CA LEU A 276 -14.72 -19.79 -11.89
C LEU A 276 -14.74 -18.38 -11.29
N GLU A 277 -13.75 -17.56 -11.63
CA GLU A 277 -13.76 -16.13 -11.34
C GLU A 277 -14.72 -15.43 -12.31
N SER A 278 -15.68 -14.65 -11.78
CA SER A 278 -16.48 -13.76 -12.62
C SER A 278 -16.86 -12.47 -11.90
N SER A 279 -16.74 -11.35 -12.61
CA SER A 279 -17.22 -10.04 -12.18
C SER A 279 -18.75 -10.00 -12.26
N GLY A 280 -19.42 -10.48 -11.22
CA GLY A 280 -20.88 -10.54 -11.15
C GLY A 280 -21.47 -11.72 -10.37
N LEU A 281 -20.63 -12.58 -9.78
CA LEU A 281 -21.12 -13.72 -9.00
C LEU A 281 -21.68 -13.27 -7.65
N CYS A 282 -22.96 -13.57 -7.41
CA CYS A 282 -23.61 -13.38 -6.10
C CYS A 282 -23.44 -14.66 -5.27
N ILE A 283 -22.67 -14.57 -4.18
CA ILE A 283 -22.52 -15.68 -3.23
C ILE A 283 -23.72 -15.70 -2.29
N PRO A 284 -24.49 -16.80 -2.22
CA PRO A 284 -25.65 -16.89 -1.34
C PRO A 284 -25.25 -16.78 0.12
N SER A 285 -26.13 -16.24 0.96
CA SER A 285 -25.87 -16.05 2.39
C SER A 285 -25.77 -17.37 3.17
N ASN A 286 -26.38 -18.45 2.66
CA ASN A 286 -26.22 -19.80 3.20
C ASN A 286 -25.33 -20.64 2.27
N ASN A 287 -24.02 -20.55 2.48
CA ASN A 287 -22.98 -21.25 1.72
C ASN A 287 -22.14 -22.18 2.61
N ILE A 288 -22.64 -22.53 3.80
CA ILE A 288 -21.96 -23.36 4.80
C ILE A 288 -21.53 -24.72 4.22
N ILE A 289 -22.42 -25.38 3.45
CA ILE A 289 -22.12 -26.67 2.80
C ILE A 289 -20.93 -26.55 1.85
N PHE A 290 -20.85 -25.45 1.09
CA PHE A 290 -19.74 -25.19 0.19
C PHE A 290 -18.43 -25.00 0.98
N ILE A 291 -18.43 -24.15 2.00
CA ILE A 291 -17.27 -23.89 2.86
C ILE A 291 -16.75 -25.19 3.50
N ASN A 292 -17.65 -26.00 4.04
CA ASN A 292 -17.31 -27.30 4.64
C ASN A 292 -16.75 -28.28 3.61
N THR A 293 -17.30 -28.32 2.39
CA THR A 293 -16.81 -29.17 1.29
C THR A 293 -15.39 -28.76 0.88
N ILE A 294 -15.11 -27.46 0.79
CA ILE A 294 -13.77 -26.94 0.49
C ILE A 294 -12.78 -27.35 1.58
N SER A 295 -13.14 -27.19 2.86
CA SER A 295 -12.28 -27.56 3.98
C SER A 295 -11.97 -29.07 4.03
N GLU A 296 -12.96 -29.93 3.75
CA GLU A 296 -12.74 -31.38 3.63
C GLU A 296 -11.76 -31.72 2.52
N LYS A 297 -11.89 -31.08 1.35
CA LYS A 297 -10.99 -31.33 0.21
C LYS A 297 -9.58 -30.83 0.47
N LEU A 298 -9.43 -29.67 1.11
CA LEU A 298 -8.14 -29.15 1.58
C LEU A 298 -7.46 -30.15 2.53
N ALA A 299 -8.18 -30.65 3.53
CA ALA A 299 -7.65 -31.61 4.49
C ALA A 299 -7.20 -32.93 3.84
N LEU A 300 -7.89 -33.36 2.78
CA LEU A 300 -7.60 -34.60 2.07
C LEU A 300 -6.45 -34.46 1.07
N LYS A 301 -6.50 -33.43 0.21
CA LYS A 301 -5.63 -33.28 -0.96
C LYS A 301 -4.38 -32.44 -0.68
N GLU A 302 -4.46 -31.50 0.26
CA GLU A 302 -3.37 -30.59 0.63
C GLU A 302 -2.94 -30.79 2.09
N PRO A 303 -2.55 -32.01 2.50
CA PRO A 303 -2.28 -32.30 3.91
C PRO A 303 -1.16 -31.41 4.47
N HIS A 304 -0.17 -31.01 3.67
CA HIS A 304 0.95 -30.18 4.10
C HIS A 304 0.51 -28.83 4.72
N LEU A 305 -0.66 -28.31 4.35
CA LEU A 305 -1.22 -27.06 4.87
C LEU A 305 -2.01 -27.21 6.18
N THR A 306 -2.35 -28.44 6.58
CA THR A 306 -3.31 -28.70 7.66
C THR A 306 -2.91 -28.05 8.99
N LEU A 307 -1.63 -28.14 9.38
CA LEU A 307 -1.18 -27.62 10.68
C LEU A 307 -1.23 -26.09 10.72
N GLU A 308 -0.81 -25.43 9.64
CA GLU A 308 -0.82 -23.97 9.53
C GLU A 308 -2.25 -23.45 9.42
N PHE A 309 -3.08 -24.11 8.61
CA PHE A 309 -4.49 -23.76 8.47
C PHE A 309 -5.23 -23.86 9.81
N LEU A 310 -5.05 -24.95 10.58
CA LEU A 310 -5.67 -25.10 11.90
C LEU A 310 -5.21 -24.05 12.91
N GLU A 311 -3.93 -23.68 12.90
CA GLU A 311 -3.40 -22.62 13.76
C GLU A 311 -4.08 -21.27 13.47
N GLU A 312 -4.26 -20.93 12.19
CA GLU A 312 -4.94 -19.72 11.76
C GLU A 312 -6.45 -19.77 12.03
N CYS A 313 -7.10 -20.94 11.90
CA CYS A 313 -8.51 -21.13 12.27
C CYS A 313 -8.75 -20.83 13.75
N ILE A 314 -7.86 -21.30 14.62
CA ILE A 314 -7.95 -21.08 16.08
C ILE A 314 -7.84 -19.59 16.40
N GLU A 315 -6.94 -18.86 15.74
CA GLU A 315 -6.80 -17.42 15.94
C GLU A 315 -8.00 -16.66 15.36
N GLY A 316 -8.45 -17.04 14.16
CA GLY A 316 -9.67 -16.49 13.54
C GLY A 316 -10.91 -16.70 14.40
N PHE A 317 -11.06 -17.87 15.03
CA PHE A 317 -12.16 -18.17 15.94
C PHE A 317 -12.20 -17.20 17.13
N ARG A 318 -11.06 -16.89 17.75
CA ARG A 318 -10.98 -15.98 18.92
C ARG A 318 -11.53 -14.59 18.60
N ASN A 319 -11.25 -14.11 17.40
CA ASN A 319 -11.55 -12.75 16.96
C ASN A 319 -12.88 -12.61 16.18
N SER A 320 -13.65 -13.70 16.05
CA SER A 320 -14.89 -13.75 15.26
C SER A 320 -16.17 -13.48 16.07
N THR A 321 -17.25 -13.07 15.39
CA THR A 321 -18.60 -13.03 15.97
C THR A 321 -19.12 -14.43 16.30
N ILE A 322 -20.21 -14.54 17.06
CA ILE A 322 -20.78 -15.84 17.48
C ILE A 322 -21.17 -16.69 16.27
N GLU A 323 -21.77 -16.09 15.26
CA GLU A 323 -22.22 -16.76 14.03
C GLU A 323 -21.03 -17.32 13.24
N LEU A 324 -19.96 -16.52 13.10
CA LEU A 324 -18.74 -16.91 12.43
C LEU A 324 -17.92 -17.93 13.25
N LYS A 325 -18.01 -17.89 14.58
CA LYS A 325 -17.43 -18.90 15.47
C LYS A 325 -18.04 -20.28 15.21
N HIS A 326 -19.36 -20.38 15.07
CA HIS A 326 -20.02 -21.64 14.73
C HIS A 326 -19.54 -22.18 13.38
N LEU A 327 -19.51 -21.34 12.34
CA LEU A 327 -18.98 -21.71 11.03
C LEU A 327 -17.51 -22.14 11.10
N CYS A 328 -16.68 -21.40 11.83
CA CYS A 328 -15.27 -21.70 12.02
C CYS A 328 -15.05 -23.09 12.65
N LEU A 329 -15.87 -23.45 13.64
CA LEU A 329 -15.82 -24.79 14.22
C LEU A 329 -16.20 -25.87 13.21
N GLU A 330 -17.23 -25.64 12.38
CA GLU A 330 -17.67 -26.62 11.38
C GLU A 330 -16.56 -26.94 10.38
N TYR A 331 -15.92 -25.94 9.77
CA TYR A 331 -14.89 -26.19 8.78
C TYR A 331 -13.56 -26.64 9.42
N MET A 332 -13.21 -26.15 10.62
CA MET A 332 -12.02 -26.60 11.35
C MET A 332 -12.13 -28.08 11.73
N THR A 333 -13.33 -28.55 12.12
CA THR A 333 -13.59 -29.95 12.48
C THR A 333 -13.24 -30.91 11.33
N LYS A 334 -13.40 -30.48 10.08
CA LYS A 334 -13.08 -31.28 8.89
C LYS A 334 -11.58 -31.58 8.77
N CYS A 335 -10.72 -30.72 9.31
CA CYS A 335 -9.27 -30.86 9.22
C CYS A 335 -8.66 -31.68 10.37
N LEU A 336 -9.37 -31.83 11.50
CA LEU A 336 -8.85 -32.51 12.70
C LEU A 336 -8.44 -33.99 12.45
N PRO A 337 -9.17 -34.81 11.67
CA PRO A 337 -8.77 -36.19 11.41
C PRO A 337 -7.37 -36.31 10.76
N SER A 338 -6.97 -35.29 9.98
CA SER A 338 -5.66 -35.25 9.32
C SER A 338 -4.49 -35.09 10.31
N LEU A 339 -4.74 -34.65 11.55
CA LEU A 339 -3.70 -34.55 12.59
C LEU A 339 -3.00 -35.88 12.86
N THR A 340 -3.74 -36.99 12.77
CA THR A 340 -3.20 -38.35 12.98
C THR A 340 -2.07 -38.71 12.01
N ARG A 341 -2.02 -38.09 10.82
CA ARG A 341 -0.96 -38.32 9.82
C ARG A 341 0.38 -37.78 10.28
N PHE A 342 0.38 -36.68 11.04
CA PHE A 342 1.60 -36.03 11.54
C PHE A 342 2.16 -36.70 12.79
N CYS A 343 1.32 -37.40 13.55
CA CYS A 343 1.76 -38.19 14.71
C CYS A 343 2.49 -39.47 14.31
N LYS A 344 2.19 -40.02 13.11
CA LYS A 344 2.79 -41.28 12.60
C LYS A 344 4.15 -41.08 11.92
N GLN A 345 4.50 -39.87 11.53
CA GLN A 345 5.79 -39.57 10.90
C GLN A 345 6.89 -39.41 11.98
N ASN A 346 8.11 -39.88 11.70
CA ASN A 346 9.30 -39.70 12.55
C ASN A 346 9.83 -38.25 12.48
N ASP A 347 8.94 -37.27 12.62
CA ASP A 347 9.23 -35.84 12.53
C ASP A 347 8.84 -35.17 13.86
N ASP A 348 9.81 -35.05 14.77
CA ASP A 348 9.63 -34.50 16.11
C ASP A 348 9.05 -33.09 16.10
N ASN A 349 9.41 -32.27 15.11
CA ASN A 349 8.93 -30.90 14.99
C ASN A 349 7.43 -30.85 14.66
N LYS A 350 6.95 -31.75 13.79
CA LYS A 350 5.51 -31.83 13.49
C LYS A 350 4.71 -32.37 14.67
N ARG A 351 5.24 -33.34 15.42
CA ARG A 351 4.61 -33.84 16.65
C ARG A 351 4.48 -32.75 17.71
N ALA A 352 5.53 -31.94 17.90
CA ALA A 352 5.48 -30.79 18.79
C ALA A 352 4.41 -29.77 18.36
N LYS A 353 4.32 -29.46 17.05
CA LYS A 353 3.27 -28.58 16.51
C LYS A 353 1.85 -29.14 16.72
N VAL A 354 1.65 -30.45 16.53
CA VAL A 354 0.34 -31.07 16.81
C VAL A 354 -0.02 -30.91 18.29
N SER A 355 0.92 -31.14 19.21
CA SER A 355 0.68 -30.92 20.65
C SER A 355 0.26 -29.48 20.93
N MET A 356 0.98 -28.49 20.36
CA MET A 356 0.63 -27.07 20.52
C MET A 356 -0.77 -26.74 19.99
N ILE A 357 -1.17 -27.31 18.84
CA ILE A 357 -2.52 -27.11 18.28
C ILE A 357 -3.57 -27.72 19.21
N LEU A 358 -3.34 -28.92 19.73
CA LEU A 358 -4.26 -29.57 20.67
C LEU A 358 -4.40 -28.77 21.97
N ASP A 359 -3.30 -28.27 22.53
CA ASP A 359 -3.33 -27.43 23.73
C ASP A 359 -4.14 -26.14 23.48
N LYS A 360 -3.92 -25.48 22.33
CA LYS A 360 -4.70 -24.30 21.93
C LYS A 360 -6.18 -24.61 21.77
N LEU A 361 -6.54 -25.77 21.20
CA LEU A 361 -7.94 -26.20 21.06
C LEU A 361 -8.57 -26.47 22.43
N ILE A 362 -7.87 -27.12 23.36
CA ILE A 362 -8.36 -27.34 24.73
C ILE A 362 -8.62 -26.01 25.43
N GLN A 363 -7.71 -25.03 25.27
CA GLN A 363 -7.88 -23.67 25.78
C GLN A 363 -9.07 -22.90 25.17
N LEU A 364 -9.55 -23.26 23.98
CA LEU A 364 -10.73 -22.62 23.39
C LEU A 364 -12.04 -23.06 24.07
N PHE A 365 -12.05 -24.22 24.73
CA PHE A 365 -13.25 -24.82 25.33
C PHE A 365 -13.16 -24.98 26.86
N SER A 366 -12.08 -24.50 27.47
CA SER A 366 -11.93 -24.35 28.93
C SER A 366 -12.19 -22.92 29.35
#